data_AF-A0AAF0LIL5-F1
#
_entry.id   AF-A0AAF0LIL5-F1
#
_cell.length_a   1.000
_cell.length_b   1.000
_cell.length_c   1.000
_cell.angle_alpha   90.00
_cell.angle_beta   90.00
_cell.angle_gamma   90.00
#
_symmetry.space_group_name_H-M   'P 1'
#
loop_
_entity.id
_entity.type
_entity.pdbx_description
1 polymer ?
#
loop_
_entity_poly.entity_id
_entity_poly.type
_entity_poly.pdbx_seq_one_letter_code
_entity_poly.pdbx_strand_id
1 'polypeptide(L)'
;MNTEPPQGDDLQRMLVSMKQNVLERATPRPKRRGRRAGIAIGVVGVLLLGAAGGGVALGLIPTSITTAPAPTATTTPEPSPTETSSGAPVVGGPTPTTNPTPTPTPTSTRPPYSLSDPDTWTISGSEVGPIAFGSPVSGELDEVADAYPGTVEGVCPNPNVSNFRRDGSAALTVVAVDGLVWGVYISGFSGEDVDAPTTAEGLGVGSTLDELRAAYPDLTSVDSVYYSEEEGSGLWTIERDGRHITFELGGQASTVGGVWVSSQAEVPYEFCG
;
A
#
# COMPACT_ATOMS: atom_id res chain seq x y z
N MET A 1 20.44 -15.48 58.56
CA MET A 1 21.30 -15.40 57.36
C MET A 1 21.35 -13.93 56.97
N ASN A 2 22.52 -13.32 57.05
CA ASN A 2 22.70 -11.87 56.84
C ASN A 2 22.40 -11.49 55.39
N THR A 3 21.47 -10.57 55.18
CA THR A 3 21.18 -9.94 53.89
C THR A 3 21.75 -8.53 53.90
N GLU A 4 23.08 -8.44 53.96
CA GLU A 4 23.81 -7.19 53.76
C GLU A 4 24.03 -7.01 52.24
N PRO A 5 23.68 -5.85 51.64
CA PRO A 5 23.94 -5.60 50.22
C PRO A 5 25.45 -5.55 49.95
N PRO A 6 25.95 -6.20 48.87
CA PRO A 6 27.37 -6.19 48.54
C PRO A 6 27.84 -4.76 48.24
N GLN A 7 28.88 -4.30 48.94
CA GLN A 7 29.50 -3.00 48.72
C GLN A 7 30.50 -3.04 47.55
N GLY A 8 30.97 -1.87 47.12
CA GLY A 8 31.56 -1.60 45.80
C GLY A 8 32.58 -2.61 45.23
N ASP A 9 33.41 -3.22 46.06
CA ASP A 9 34.39 -4.21 45.60
C ASP A 9 33.75 -5.55 45.18
N ASP A 10 32.67 -5.96 45.85
CA ASP A 10 31.91 -7.17 45.51
C ASP A 10 31.09 -6.96 44.24
N LEU A 11 30.58 -5.74 44.01
CA LEU A 11 29.94 -5.33 42.76
C LEU A 11 30.93 -5.36 41.59
N GLN A 12 32.15 -4.87 41.77
CA GLN A 12 33.17 -4.92 40.73
C GLN A 12 33.59 -6.36 40.41
N ARG A 13 33.75 -7.23 41.41
CA ARG A 13 34.02 -8.65 41.20
C ARG A 13 32.88 -9.36 40.49
N MET A 14 31.64 -9.02 40.82
CA MET A 14 30.46 -9.58 40.17
C MET A 14 30.38 -9.15 38.70
N LEU A 15 30.61 -7.87 38.40
CA LEU A 15 30.65 -7.34 37.04
C LEU A 15 31.75 -7.97 36.17
N VAL A 16 32.94 -8.19 36.73
CA VAL A 16 34.04 -8.87 36.03
C VAL A 16 33.69 -10.34 35.76
N SER A 17 33.11 -11.05 36.74
CA SER A 17 32.68 -12.45 36.56
C SER A 17 31.56 -12.61 35.53
N MET A 18 30.66 -11.62 35.45
CA MET A 18 29.55 -11.62 34.50
C MET A 18 30.05 -11.37 33.07
N LYS A 19 31.00 -10.46 32.87
CA LYS A 19 31.64 -10.23 31.56
C LYS A 19 32.41 -11.46 31.07
N GLN A 20 33.13 -12.15 31.95
CA GLN A 20 33.84 -13.39 31.58
C GLN A 20 32.86 -14.51 31.19
N ASN A 21 31.76 -14.68 31.92
CA ASN A 21 30.72 -15.68 31.57
C ASN A 21 30.02 -15.39 30.23
N VAL A 22 29.82 -14.11 29.89
CA VAL A 22 29.23 -13.70 28.60
C VAL A 22 30.21 -13.95 27.46
N LEU A 23 31.51 -13.68 27.65
CA LEU A 23 32.53 -13.95 26.65
C LEU A 23 32.77 -15.45 26.43
N GLU A 24 32.70 -16.28 27.48
CA GLU A 24 32.75 -17.73 27.32
C GLU A 24 31.55 -18.29 26.54
N ARG A 25 30.35 -17.73 26.74
CA ARG A 25 29.14 -18.11 25.97
C ARG A 25 29.13 -17.58 24.52
N ALA A 26 29.89 -16.53 24.22
CA ALA A 26 29.99 -15.96 22.88
C ALA A 26 31.01 -16.68 21.98
N THR A 27 31.77 -17.66 22.51
CA THR A 27 32.62 -18.49 21.66
C THR A 27 31.80 -19.57 20.94
N PRO A 28 31.74 -19.58 19.60
CA PRO A 28 30.99 -20.61 18.89
C PRO A 28 31.63 -21.97 19.13
N ARG A 29 30.87 -22.90 19.71
CA ARG A 29 31.26 -24.31 19.83
C ARG A 29 31.60 -24.88 18.45
N PRO A 30 32.77 -25.50 18.23
CA PRO A 30 33.07 -26.17 16.98
C PRO A 30 32.14 -27.38 16.81
N LYS A 31 31.23 -27.30 15.83
CA LYS A 31 30.31 -28.37 15.45
C LYS A 31 31.14 -29.54 14.93
N ARG A 32 31.11 -30.68 15.61
CA ARG A 32 31.73 -31.95 15.16
C ARG A 32 31.18 -32.30 13.77
N ARG A 33 32.02 -32.12 12.75
CA ARG A 33 31.73 -32.44 11.35
C ARG A 33 31.80 -33.94 11.14
N GLY A 34 30.64 -34.61 11.14
CA GLY A 34 30.49 -35.98 10.68
C GLY A 34 30.80 -36.08 9.20
N ARG A 35 31.80 -36.91 8.87
CA ARG A 35 32.26 -37.23 7.52
C ARG A 35 31.12 -37.71 6.61
N ARG A 36 30.92 -37.04 5.47
CA ARG A 36 30.85 -37.66 4.13
C ARG A 36 31.39 -36.66 3.11
N ALA A 37 32.61 -36.92 2.65
CA ALA A 37 33.26 -36.22 1.56
C ALA A 37 32.88 -36.91 0.24
N GLY A 38 32.49 -36.13 -0.76
CA GLY A 38 32.37 -36.52 -2.16
C GLY A 38 32.77 -35.32 -2.99
N ILE A 39 34.08 -35.19 -3.21
CA ILE A 39 34.75 -34.12 -3.93
C ILE A 39 34.55 -34.31 -5.44
N ALA A 40 34.22 -33.24 -6.15
CA ALA A 40 34.62 -33.07 -7.54
C ALA A 40 34.87 -31.58 -7.83
N ILE A 41 36.11 -31.15 -7.63
CA ILE A 41 36.68 -29.95 -8.25
C ILE A 41 37.33 -30.43 -9.55
N GLY A 42 37.07 -29.75 -10.67
CA GLY A 42 37.61 -30.13 -11.96
C GLY A 42 37.58 -29.03 -13.03
N VAL A 43 38.29 -27.94 -12.76
CA VAL A 43 39.20 -27.21 -13.67
C VAL A 43 38.70 -26.73 -15.05
N VAL A 44 38.88 -25.41 -15.23
CA VAL A 44 38.90 -24.60 -16.44
C VAL A 44 39.65 -25.23 -17.62
N GLY A 45 39.05 -25.09 -18.81
CA GLY A 45 39.78 -24.81 -20.05
C GLY A 45 39.40 -25.68 -21.24
N VAL A 46 38.71 -25.10 -22.22
CA VAL A 46 39.00 -25.22 -23.66
C VAL A 46 38.32 -24.04 -24.38
N LEU A 47 39.14 -23.16 -24.96
CA LEU A 47 38.77 -22.28 -26.08
C LEU A 47 38.32 -23.13 -27.28
N LEU A 48 37.43 -22.61 -28.13
CA LEU A 48 37.67 -22.33 -29.56
C LEU A 48 36.36 -22.38 -30.38
N LEU A 49 36.08 -21.24 -31.01
CA LEU A 49 35.53 -21.03 -32.37
C LEU A 49 34.14 -21.58 -32.80
N GLY A 50 33.38 -20.65 -33.39
CA GLY A 50 32.35 -20.90 -34.40
C GLY A 50 31.25 -19.84 -34.33
N ALA A 51 31.44 -18.62 -34.84
CA ALA A 51 31.28 -18.18 -36.24
C ALA A 51 29.82 -18.22 -36.75
N ALA A 52 29.47 -17.14 -37.48
CA ALA A 52 28.21 -16.78 -38.14
C ALA A 52 27.19 -16.08 -37.22
N GLY A 53 26.68 -14.87 -37.48
CA GLY A 53 26.76 -14.01 -38.67
C GLY A 53 25.39 -13.36 -38.92
N GLY A 54 25.39 -12.04 -39.15
CA GLY A 54 24.26 -11.27 -39.69
C GLY A 54 23.39 -10.59 -38.63
N GLY A 55 23.04 -9.30 -38.71
CA GLY A 55 23.33 -8.27 -39.68
C GLY A 55 22.78 -6.95 -39.14
N VAL A 56 23.54 -5.88 -39.30
CA VAL A 56 23.11 -4.50 -39.04
C VAL A 56 22.12 -4.08 -40.14
N ALA A 57 20.94 -3.61 -39.74
CA ALA A 57 20.06 -2.85 -40.61
C ALA A 57 19.91 -1.43 -40.04
N LEU A 58 20.79 -0.53 -40.50
CA LEU A 58 20.61 0.92 -40.40
C LEU A 58 19.54 1.33 -41.42
N GLY A 59 18.31 1.53 -40.96
CA GLY A 59 17.23 2.15 -41.72
C GLY A 59 17.20 3.64 -41.47
N LEU A 60 17.79 4.41 -42.38
CA LEU A 60 17.84 5.87 -42.40
C LEU A 60 16.67 6.43 -43.25
N ILE A 61 15.95 7.41 -42.67
CA ILE A 61 15.20 8.56 -43.26
C ILE A 61 13.97 8.27 -44.18
N PRO A 62 12.97 9.17 -44.33
CA PRO A 62 12.98 10.63 -44.12
C PRO A 62 11.88 11.23 -43.22
N THR A 63 12.25 12.36 -42.60
CA THR A 63 11.35 13.38 -42.08
C THR A 63 10.47 13.97 -43.19
N SER A 64 9.16 13.95 -43.00
CA SER A 64 8.24 14.87 -43.69
C SER A 64 7.47 15.64 -42.63
N ILE A 65 7.93 16.88 -42.42
CA ILE A 65 7.22 17.92 -41.69
C ILE A 65 6.13 18.39 -42.64
N THR A 66 4.89 17.93 -42.46
CA THR A 66 3.74 18.50 -43.16
C THR A 66 2.99 19.39 -42.19
N THR A 67 3.08 20.69 -42.46
CA THR A 67 2.41 21.77 -41.74
C THR A 67 0.90 21.64 -41.86
N ALA A 68 0.22 21.83 -40.73
CA ALA A 68 -1.22 21.84 -40.56
C ALA A 68 -1.93 22.90 -41.43
N PRO A 69 -3.10 22.58 -42.01
CA PRO A 69 -4.16 23.57 -42.21
C PRO A 69 -5.01 23.72 -40.94
N ALA A 70 -5.25 24.98 -40.57
CA ALA A 70 -6.04 25.43 -39.43
C ALA A 70 -7.50 24.91 -39.46
N PRO A 71 -8.18 24.85 -38.30
CA PRO A 71 -9.56 24.36 -38.21
C PRO A 71 -10.53 25.29 -38.95
N THR A 72 -11.27 24.73 -39.92
CA THR A 72 -12.46 25.38 -40.47
C THR A 72 -13.58 25.31 -39.43
N ALA A 73 -13.88 26.45 -38.81
CA ALA A 73 -15.07 26.61 -37.98
C ALA A 73 -16.31 26.37 -38.85
N THR A 74 -16.99 25.25 -38.63
CA THR A 74 -18.31 24.99 -39.20
C THR A 74 -19.35 25.62 -38.28
N THR A 75 -20.15 26.51 -38.83
CA THR A 75 -21.19 27.28 -38.15
C THR A 75 -22.30 26.36 -37.62
N THR A 76 -22.50 26.38 -36.30
CA THR A 76 -23.70 25.86 -35.63
C THR A 76 -24.93 26.63 -36.12
N PRO A 77 -25.98 25.97 -36.66
CA PRO A 77 -27.27 26.61 -36.85
C PRO A 77 -27.94 26.83 -35.50
N GLU A 78 -28.27 28.09 -35.24
CA GLU A 78 -29.06 28.59 -34.12
C GLU A 78 -30.45 27.93 -34.07
N PRO A 79 -30.92 27.41 -32.91
CA PRO A 79 -32.27 26.91 -32.78
C PRO A 79 -33.29 28.07 -32.79
N SER A 80 -34.25 27.96 -33.72
CA SER A 80 -35.40 28.86 -33.90
C SER A 80 -36.22 29.03 -32.61
N PRO A 81 -36.73 30.24 -32.30
CA PRO A 81 -37.54 30.49 -31.11
C PRO A 81 -38.97 29.94 -31.22
N THR A 82 -39.41 29.41 -30.07
CA THR A 82 -40.72 29.51 -29.40
C THR A 82 -42.00 29.56 -30.24
N GLU A 83 -42.83 28.52 -30.12
CA GLU A 83 -44.29 28.68 -30.14
C GLU A 83 -44.84 28.73 -28.71
N THR A 84 -45.51 29.85 -28.41
CA THR A 84 -46.36 30.05 -27.24
C THR A 84 -47.74 29.47 -27.53
N SER A 85 -48.31 28.68 -26.62
CA SER A 85 -49.76 28.44 -26.60
C SER A 85 -50.38 28.82 -25.24
N SER A 86 -51.31 29.74 -25.38
CA SER A 86 -52.23 30.41 -24.47
C SER A 86 -52.95 29.53 -23.42
N GLY A 87 -53.05 30.05 -22.19
CA GLY A 87 -53.98 29.60 -21.15
C GLY A 87 -54.20 30.71 -20.09
N ALA A 88 -55.46 31.09 -19.87
CA ALA A 88 -55.98 32.27 -19.17
C ALA A 88 -55.64 32.40 -17.65
N PRO A 89 -55.86 33.57 -17.00
CA PRO A 89 -55.55 33.75 -15.59
C PRO A 89 -56.65 33.14 -14.71
N VAL A 90 -56.28 32.22 -13.81
CA VAL A 90 -57.18 31.77 -12.74
C VAL A 90 -56.78 32.43 -11.43
N VAL A 91 -57.72 33.20 -10.91
CA VAL A 91 -57.70 33.86 -9.60
C VAL A 91 -57.85 32.83 -8.48
N GLY A 92 -56.96 32.91 -7.48
CA GLY A 92 -57.22 32.54 -6.07
C GLY A 92 -57.34 31.05 -5.70
N GLY A 93 -56.22 30.43 -5.32
CA GLY A 93 -56.20 29.16 -4.56
C GLY A 93 -55.09 29.18 -3.51
N PRO A 94 -55.26 28.56 -2.33
CA PRO A 94 -54.26 28.58 -1.26
C PRO A 94 -52.95 27.94 -1.72
N THR A 95 -51.82 28.61 -1.47
CA THR A 95 -50.47 28.12 -1.77
C THR A 95 -50.27 26.74 -1.14
N PRO A 96 -50.03 25.68 -1.93
CA PRO A 96 -49.69 24.37 -1.37
C PRO A 96 -48.33 24.49 -0.67
N THR A 97 -48.27 24.13 0.62
CA THR A 97 -47.02 23.90 1.32
C THR A 97 -46.28 22.77 0.62
N THR A 98 -45.18 23.09 -0.05
CA THR A 98 -44.31 22.10 -0.68
C THR A 98 -43.67 21.24 0.42
N ASN A 99 -44.16 20.02 0.57
CA ASN A 99 -43.44 18.96 1.27
C ASN A 99 -42.09 18.75 0.52
N PRO A 100 -40.92 18.77 1.18
CA PRO A 100 -39.67 18.50 0.49
C PRO A 100 -39.72 17.08 -0.08
N THR A 101 -39.61 16.96 -1.40
CA THR A 101 -39.39 15.69 -2.07
C THR A 101 -38.11 15.07 -1.48
N PRO A 102 -38.14 13.83 -0.95
CA PRO A 102 -36.92 13.16 -0.53
C PRO A 102 -35.96 13.11 -1.72
N THR A 103 -34.80 13.74 -1.56
CA THR A 103 -33.69 13.60 -2.51
C THR A 103 -33.33 12.12 -2.57
N PRO A 104 -33.32 11.47 -3.75
CA PRO A 104 -32.85 10.09 -3.85
C PRO A 104 -31.44 9.98 -3.25
N THR A 105 -31.29 9.13 -2.25
CA THR A 105 -29.98 8.76 -1.72
C THR A 105 -29.18 8.11 -2.86
N PRO A 106 -27.95 8.55 -3.14
CA PRO A 106 -27.13 7.90 -4.16
C PRO A 106 -26.96 6.42 -3.81
N THR A 107 -27.26 5.54 -4.77
CA THR A 107 -26.97 4.12 -4.64
C THR A 107 -25.46 3.94 -4.74
N SER A 108 -24.84 3.41 -3.69
CA SER A 108 -23.41 3.08 -3.71
C SER A 108 -23.11 2.14 -4.87
N THR A 109 -22.11 2.48 -5.68
CA THR A 109 -21.60 1.63 -6.77
C THR A 109 -20.50 0.66 -6.31
N ARG A 110 -20.21 0.62 -5.00
CA ARG A 110 -19.20 -0.25 -4.42
C ARG A 110 -19.59 -1.73 -4.59
N PRO A 111 -18.65 -2.63 -4.93
CA PRO A 111 -18.86 -4.06 -4.84
C PRO A 111 -19.39 -4.45 -3.45
N PRO A 112 -20.28 -5.45 -3.35
CA PRO A 112 -20.74 -5.93 -2.05
C PRO A 112 -19.55 -6.48 -1.27
N TYR A 113 -19.40 -6.02 -0.03
CA TYR A 113 -18.40 -6.45 0.92
C TYR A 113 -19.04 -6.61 2.31
N SER A 114 -18.36 -7.32 3.20
CA SER A 114 -18.78 -7.49 4.59
C SER A 114 -17.99 -6.53 5.47
N LEU A 115 -18.69 -5.60 6.12
CA LEU A 115 -18.06 -4.66 7.07
C LEU A 115 -17.28 -5.37 8.18
N SER A 116 -17.76 -6.53 8.64
CA SER A 116 -17.10 -7.28 9.71
C SER A 116 -15.99 -8.22 9.21
N ASP A 117 -15.67 -8.23 7.92
CA ASP A 117 -14.71 -9.13 7.30
C ASP A 117 -13.74 -8.39 6.36
N PRO A 118 -12.57 -7.96 6.87
CA PRO A 118 -11.59 -7.20 6.13
C PRO A 118 -11.04 -7.88 4.87
N ASP A 119 -11.09 -9.21 4.78
CA ASP A 119 -10.68 -9.95 3.57
C ASP A 119 -11.56 -9.63 2.36
N THR A 120 -12.80 -9.23 2.62
CA THR A 120 -13.75 -8.83 1.57
C THR A 120 -13.62 -7.36 1.17
N TRP A 121 -12.79 -6.59 1.86
CA TRP A 121 -12.66 -5.15 1.62
C TRP A 121 -11.84 -4.88 0.36
N THR A 122 -12.20 -3.81 -0.35
CA THR A 122 -11.47 -3.37 -1.54
C THR A 122 -10.52 -2.23 -1.21
N ILE A 123 -9.32 -2.28 -1.79
CA ILE A 123 -8.33 -1.20 -1.85
C ILE A 123 -8.54 -0.43 -3.15
N SER A 124 -8.72 0.88 -3.07
CA SER A 124 -8.81 1.78 -4.22
C SER A 124 -8.11 3.11 -3.93
N GLY A 125 -8.08 3.99 -4.94
CA GLY A 125 -7.57 5.36 -4.76
C GLY A 125 -8.51 6.27 -3.97
N SER A 126 -9.76 5.87 -3.72
CA SER A 126 -10.74 6.68 -3.00
C SER A 126 -11.06 6.16 -1.60
N GLU A 127 -10.77 4.88 -1.32
CA GLU A 127 -11.12 4.22 -0.06
C GLU A 127 -10.37 2.90 0.14
N VAL A 128 -10.27 2.46 1.40
CA VAL A 128 -9.85 1.11 1.82
C VAL A 128 -10.93 0.55 2.75
N GLY A 129 -11.73 -0.41 2.27
CA GLY A 129 -12.90 -0.86 3.04
C GLY A 129 -13.75 0.34 3.49
N PRO A 130 -14.30 0.40 4.71
CA PRO A 130 -15.13 1.53 5.13
C PRO A 130 -14.37 2.87 5.27
N ILE A 131 -13.05 2.93 5.03
CA ILE A 131 -12.24 4.13 5.24
C ILE A 131 -12.19 4.95 3.95
N ALA A 132 -12.95 6.05 3.87
CA ALA A 132 -12.90 6.97 2.74
C ALA A 132 -11.82 8.05 2.91
N PHE A 133 -11.01 8.28 1.88
CA PHE A 133 -9.98 9.32 1.94
C PHE A 133 -10.57 10.73 1.82
N GLY A 134 -10.01 11.68 2.57
CA GLY A 134 -10.49 13.06 2.62
C GLY A 134 -11.76 13.26 3.47
N SER A 135 -12.33 12.18 4.00
CA SER A 135 -13.39 12.24 5.01
C SER A 135 -12.84 12.58 6.40
N PRO A 136 -13.63 13.21 7.28
CA PRO A 136 -13.25 13.43 8.66
C PRO A 136 -13.00 12.09 9.38
N VAL A 137 -11.91 12.00 10.17
CA VAL A 137 -11.64 10.78 10.96
C VAL A 137 -12.62 10.58 12.10
N SER A 138 -13.28 11.66 12.57
CA SER A 138 -14.26 11.59 13.64
C SER A 138 -15.53 10.86 13.18
N GLY A 139 -15.85 9.74 13.82
CA GLY A 139 -17.03 8.91 13.51
C GLY A 139 -16.83 7.92 12.36
N GLU A 140 -15.93 8.21 11.41
CA GLU A 140 -15.60 7.30 10.29
C GLU A 140 -14.94 6.00 10.78
N LEU A 141 -14.09 6.11 11.79
CA LEU A 141 -13.31 4.97 12.27
C LEU A 141 -14.09 4.08 13.26
N ASP A 142 -15.33 4.41 13.60
CA ASP A 142 -16.15 3.60 14.49
C ASP A 142 -16.47 2.23 13.85
N GLU A 143 -16.78 2.21 12.55
CA GLU A 143 -17.01 0.96 11.80
C GLU A 143 -15.73 0.12 11.68
N VAL A 144 -14.58 0.79 11.55
CA VAL A 144 -13.27 0.12 11.52
C VAL A 144 -12.96 -0.50 12.88
N ALA A 145 -13.23 0.22 13.97
CA ALA A 145 -13.02 -0.26 15.33
C ALA A 145 -13.91 -1.48 15.65
N ASP A 146 -15.16 -1.48 15.17
CA ASP A 146 -16.06 -2.63 15.29
C ASP A 146 -15.54 -3.85 14.50
N ALA A 147 -14.97 -3.62 13.32
CA ALA A 147 -14.35 -4.66 12.51
C ALA A 147 -13.00 -5.13 13.07
N TYR A 148 -12.30 -4.32 13.86
CA TYR A 148 -10.97 -4.62 14.43
C TYR A 148 -10.99 -4.51 15.96
N PRO A 149 -11.63 -5.47 16.67
CA PRO A 149 -11.81 -5.41 18.13
C PRO A 149 -10.53 -5.68 18.94
N GLY A 150 -9.40 -5.97 18.28
CA GLY A 150 -8.15 -6.33 18.95
C GLY A 150 -7.47 -5.14 19.64
N THR A 151 -6.69 -5.44 20.67
CA THR A 151 -5.97 -4.43 21.44
C THR A 151 -4.67 -4.00 20.76
N VAL A 152 -4.45 -2.69 20.61
CA VAL A 152 -3.15 -2.13 20.26
C VAL A 152 -2.28 -2.04 21.52
N GLU A 153 -1.34 -2.96 21.69
CA GLU A 153 -0.29 -2.79 22.70
C GLU A 153 0.67 -1.68 22.27
N GLY A 154 0.86 -0.67 23.12
CA GLY A 154 1.69 0.51 22.84
C GLY A 154 0.93 1.55 22.02
N VAL A 155 0.36 2.55 22.70
CA VAL A 155 -0.33 3.67 22.05
C VAL A 155 0.69 4.47 21.24
N CYS A 156 0.44 4.60 19.95
CA CYS A 156 1.15 5.54 19.10
C CYS A 156 0.96 6.95 19.68
N PRO A 157 2.02 7.64 20.16
CA PRO A 157 1.88 8.91 20.84
C PRO A 157 1.36 10.02 19.92
N ASN A 158 1.50 9.84 18.60
CA ASN A 158 0.92 10.73 17.60
C ASN A 158 -0.62 10.61 17.59
N PRO A 159 -1.36 11.66 18.00
CA PRO A 159 -2.83 11.62 18.04
C PRO A 159 -3.47 11.59 16.64
N ASN A 160 -2.69 11.82 15.58
CA ASN A 160 -3.16 11.75 14.19
C ASN A 160 -3.02 10.35 13.60
N VAL A 161 -2.62 9.35 14.39
CA VAL A 161 -2.44 7.97 13.91
C VAL A 161 -3.29 7.02 14.74
N SER A 162 -4.17 6.30 14.04
CA SER A 162 -5.01 5.26 14.62
C SER A 162 -4.52 3.90 14.13
N ASN A 163 -4.28 2.97 15.04
CA ASN A 163 -3.88 1.60 14.70
C ASN A 163 -5.02 0.65 15.04
N PHE A 164 -5.22 -0.35 14.19
CA PHE A 164 -6.28 -1.34 14.32
C PHE A 164 -5.67 -2.74 14.16
N ARG A 165 -6.05 -3.65 15.06
CA ARG A 165 -5.59 -5.05 15.03
C ARG A 165 -6.75 -6.01 15.19
N ARG A 166 -6.61 -7.14 14.51
CA ARG A 166 -7.54 -8.26 14.53
C ARG A 166 -6.72 -9.52 14.32
N ASP A 167 -6.97 -10.55 15.13
CA ASP A 167 -6.27 -11.82 15.00
C ASP A 167 -6.56 -12.44 13.63
N GLY A 168 -5.52 -12.91 12.93
CA GLY A 168 -5.63 -13.52 11.60
C GLY A 168 -5.76 -12.52 10.44
N SER A 169 -5.79 -11.20 10.70
CA SER A 169 -5.89 -10.18 9.65
C SER A 169 -4.71 -9.23 9.65
N ALA A 170 -4.42 -8.64 8.49
CA ALA A 170 -3.46 -7.55 8.36
C ALA A 170 -3.87 -6.37 9.26
N ALA A 171 -2.89 -5.78 9.95
CA ALA A 171 -3.12 -4.59 10.78
C ALA A 171 -3.35 -3.37 9.90
N LEU A 172 -4.17 -2.42 10.38
CA LEU A 172 -4.38 -1.14 9.69
C LEU A 172 -3.79 0.00 10.51
N THR A 173 -3.11 0.92 9.83
CA THR A 173 -2.67 2.20 10.38
C THR A 173 -3.31 3.30 9.54
N VAL A 174 -4.20 4.08 10.15
CA VAL A 174 -4.85 5.23 9.52
C VAL A 174 -4.16 6.51 9.97
N VAL A 175 -3.72 7.31 9.01
CA VAL A 175 -3.01 8.57 9.22
C VAL A 175 -3.91 9.74 8.85
N ALA A 176 -4.06 10.68 9.77
CA ALA A 176 -4.83 11.89 9.60
C ALA A 176 -3.94 13.10 9.32
N VAL A 177 -4.40 14.00 8.45
CA VAL A 177 -3.84 15.35 8.27
C VAL A 177 -5.00 16.32 8.28
N ASP A 178 -4.90 17.39 9.07
CA ASP A 178 -5.98 18.38 9.27
C ASP A 178 -7.34 17.76 9.66
N GLY A 179 -7.31 16.64 10.39
CA GLY A 179 -8.51 15.91 10.84
C GLY A 179 -9.18 15.06 9.76
N LEU A 180 -8.58 14.94 8.57
CA LEU A 180 -9.08 14.13 7.46
C LEU A 180 -8.22 12.90 7.25
N VAL A 181 -8.82 11.80 6.78
CA VAL A 181 -8.09 10.59 6.38
C VAL A 181 -7.14 10.94 5.24
N TRP A 182 -5.83 10.87 5.51
CA TRP A 182 -4.79 11.20 4.56
C TRP A 182 -4.17 9.96 3.92
N GLY A 183 -3.89 8.94 4.74
CA GLY A 183 -3.28 7.70 4.29
C GLY A 183 -3.71 6.49 5.12
N VAL A 184 -3.69 5.31 4.50
CA VAL A 184 -3.96 4.02 5.15
C VAL A 184 -2.82 3.07 4.81
N TYR A 185 -2.20 2.50 5.82
CA TYR A 185 -1.21 1.42 5.68
C TYR A 185 -1.83 0.10 6.13
N ILE A 186 -1.73 -0.92 5.29
CA ILE A 186 -2.21 -2.28 5.50
C ILE A 186 -0.98 -3.15 5.66
N SER A 187 -0.85 -3.82 6.80
CA SER A 187 0.40 -4.45 7.20
C SER A 187 0.24 -5.94 7.52
N GLY A 188 0.95 -6.78 6.78
CA GLY A 188 0.98 -8.24 6.94
C GLY A 188 2.15 -8.77 7.75
N PHE A 189 2.67 -8.01 8.73
CA PHE A 189 3.97 -8.26 9.40
C PHE A 189 4.16 -9.62 10.13
N SER A 190 3.26 -10.60 10.03
CA SER A 190 3.46 -11.93 10.64
C SER A 190 4.18 -12.96 9.77
N GLY A 191 4.38 -12.73 8.45
CA GLY A 191 4.95 -13.77 7.57
C GLY A 191 4.09 -15.04 7.47
N GLU A 192 2.82 -14.90 7.85
CA GLU A 192 1.75 -15.90 7.74
C GLU A 192 0.77 -15.42 6.66
N ASP A 193 0.00 -16.35 6.09
CA ASP A 193 -1.17 -15.99 5.29
C ASP A 193 -2.17 -15.27 6.22
N VAL A 194 -2.40 -13.98 5.97
CA VAL A 194 -3.32 -13.15 6.75
C VAL A 194 -4.44 -12.64 5.86
N ASP A 195 -5.63 -12.57 6.42
CA ASP A 195 -6.79 -11.94 5.77
C ASP A 195 -6.50 -10.45 5.58
N ALA A 196 -6.65 -9.94 4.36
CA ALA A 196 -6.33 -8.55 4.06
C ALA A 196 -7.20 -8.01 2.93
N PRO A 197 -7.53 -6.71 2.97
CA PRO A 197 -8.15 -6.05 1.82
C PRO A 197 -7.31 -6.24 0.56
N THR A 198 -7.95 -6.36 -0.60
CA THR A 198 -7.28 -6.44 -1.90
C THR A 198 -7.77 -5.38 -2.86
N THR A 199 -6.96 -5.05 -3.85
CA THR A 199 -7.40 -4.33 -5.05
C THR A 199 -8.52 -5.08 -5.80
N ALA A 200 -9.15 -4.45 -6.79
CA ALA A 200 -10.20 -5.07 -7.60
C ALA A 200 -9.70 -6.29 -8.39
N GLU A 201 -8.39 -6.34 -8.67
CA GLU A 201 -7.67 -7.41 -9.31
C GLU A 201 -7.33 -8.57 -8.35
N GLY A 202 -7.65 -8.43 -7.07
CA GLY A 202 -7.35 -9.44 -6.04
C GLY A 202 -5.91 -9.38 -5.54
N LEU A 203 -5.20 -8.26 -5.74
CA LEU A 203 -3.79 -8.09 -5.35
C LEU A 203 -3.66 -7.23 -4.09
N GLY A 204 -2.74 -7.60 -3.21
CA GLY A 204 -2.53 -6.96 -1.91
C GLY A 204 -1.38 -7.60 -1.14
N VAL A 205 -1.48 -7.65 0.18
CA VAL A 205 -0.55 -8.39 1.04
C VAL A 205 -0.47 -9.86 0.58
N GLY A 206 0.74 -10.40 0.48
CA GLY A 206 1.00 -11.77 0.00
C GLY A 206 1.17 -11.92 -1.51
N SER A 207 0.73 -10.95 -2.32
CA SER A 207 0.98 -10.96 -3.77
C SER A 207 2.48 -10.84 -4.10
N THR A 208 2.88 -11.32 -5.27
CA THR A 208 4.25 -11.25 -5.78
C THR A 208 4.45 -10.09 -6.75
N LEU A 209 5.71 -9.64 -6.93
CA LEU A 209 6.04 -8.64 -7.94
C LEU A 209 5.62 -9.03 -9.37
N ASP A 210 5.70 -10.32 -9.70
CA ASP A 210 5.32 -10.81 -11.04
C ASP A 210 3.81 -10.73 -11.26
N GLU A 211 3.01 -11.05 -10.24
CA GLU A 211 1.55 -10.86 -10.28
C GLU A 211 1.18 -9.38 -10.41
N LEU A 212 1.85 -8.51 -9.65
CA LEU A 212 1.66 -7.05 -9.77
C LEU A 212 1.95 -6.58 -11.19
N ARG A 213 3.09 -6.98 -11.79
CA ARG A 213 3.47 -6.59 -13.16
C ARG A 213 2.52 -7.15 -14.22
N ALA A 214 1.98 -8.34 -13.99
CA ALA A 214 1.02 -8.96 -14.90
C ALA A 214 -0.33 -8.23 -14.90
N ALA A 215 -0.79 -7.75 -13.74
CA ALA A 215 -2.05 -7.03 -13.62
C ALA A 215 -1.93 -5.53 -13.92
N TYR A 216 -0.80 -4.93 -13.59
CA TYR A 216 -0.58 -3.48 -13.63
C TYR A 216 0.53 -3.12 -14.63
N PRO A 217 0.18 -2.85 -15.90
CA PRO A 217 1.15 -2.42 -16.91
C PRO A 217 1.73 -1.03 -16.62
N ASP A 218 1.11 -0.26 -15.72
CA ASP A 218 1.54 1.06 -15.27
C ASP A 218 2.27 1.04 -13.91
N LEU A 219 2.62 -0.14 -13.39
CA LEU A 219 3.39 -0.30 -12.15
C LEU A 219 4.79 0.32 -12.29
N THR A 220 5.18 1.14 -11.32
CA THR A 220 6.50 1.80 -11.28
C THR A 220 7.17 1.64 -9.92
N SER A 221 8.51 1.60 -9.89
CA SER A 221 9.26 1.62 -8.63
C SER A 221 9.26 3.02 -8.02
N VAL A 222 9.22 3.11 -6.70
CA VAL A 222 9.34 4.36 -5.94
C VAL A 222 10.75 4.45 -5.37
N ASP A 223 11.45 5.55 -5.69
CA ASP A 223 12.74 5.89 -5.06
C ASP A 223 12.50 6.19 -3.58
N SER A 224 13.31 5.58 -2.70
CA SER A 224 13.23 5.78 -1.26
C SER A 224 14.61 5.69 -0.61
N VAL A 225 14.84 6.57 0.36
CA VAL A 225 16.05 6.53 1.18
C VAL A 225 16.00 5.46 2.28
N TYR A 226 14.83 4.89 2.56
CA TYR A 226 14.60 3.93 3.65
C TYR A 226 14.39 2.50 3.16
N TYR A 227 13.92 2.33 1.93
CA TYR A 227 13.64 1.03 1.34
C TYR A 227 14.64 0.69 0.25
N SER A 228 14.93 -0.60 0.09
CA SER A 228 15.85 -1.10 -0.93
C SER A 228 15.31 -0.84 -2.33
N GLU A 229 16.17 -0.48 -3.27
CA GLU A 229 15.84 -0.42 -4.70
C GLU A 229 16.21 -1.71 -5.47
N GLU A 230 16.69 -2.75 -4.76
CA GLU A 230 17.02 -4.02 -5.39
C GLU A 230 15.77 -4.64 -6.02
N GLU A 231 15.91 -5.21 -7.22
CA GLU A 231 14.80 -5.86 -7.91
C GLU A 231 14.23 -7.01 -7.05
N GLY A 232 12.91 -7.00 -6.86
CA GLY A 232 12.24 -7.94 -5.96
C GLY A 232 12.16 -7.47 -4.50
N SER A 233 12.61 -6.25 -4.21
CA SER A 233 12.40 -5.57 -2.94
C SER A 233 11.92 -4.15 -3.19
N GLY A 234 11.64 -3.42 -2.12
CA GLY A 234 11.35 -1.99 -2.21
C GLY A 234 9.90 -1.66 -2.43
N LEU A 235 9.67 -0.45 -2.92
CA LEU A 235 8.33 0.13 -3.06
C LEU A 235 7.94 0.17 -4.54
N TRP A 236 6.74 -0.32 -4.84
CA TRP A 236 6.18 -0.33 -6.19
C TRP A 236 4.78 0.27 -6.15
N THR A 237 4.47 1.24 -7.02
CA THR A 237 3.21 1.98 -6.98
C THR A 237 2.47 1.93 -8.30
N ILE A 238 1.14 1.94 -8.19
CA ILE A 238 0.21 2.39 -9.24
C ILE A 238 -0.50 3.67 -8.77
N GLU A 239 -1.08 4.42 -9.71
CA GLU A 239 -1.95 5.57 -9.40
C GLU A 239 -3.40 5.28 -9.76
N ARG A 240 -4.33 5.49 -8.82
CA ARG A 240 -5.78 5.39 -9.04
C ARG A 240 -6.45 6.57 -8.36
N ASP A 241 -7.40 7.21 -9.04
CA ASP A 241 -8.19 8.33 -8.50
C ASP A 241 -7.37 9.46 -7.83
N GLY A 242 -6.16 9.73 -8.35
CA GLY A 242 -5.26 10.76 -7.81
C GLY A 242 -4.52 10.37 -6.52
N ARG A 243 -4.49 9.07 -6.17
CA ARG A 243 -3.70 8.51 -5.08
C ARG A 243 -2.79 7.40 -5.55
N HIS A 244 -1.70 7.21 -4.81
CA HIS A 244 -0.82 6.07 -4.93
C HIS A 244 -1.38 4.90 -4.15
N ILE A 245 -1.34 3.71 -4.76
CA ILE A 245 -1.43 2.42 -4.08
C ILE A 245 -0.04 1.81 -4.20
N THR A 246 0.75 1.91 -3.13
CA THR A 246 2.13 1.47 -3.04
C THR A 246 2.22 0.13 -2.33
N PHE A 247 2.76 -0.86 -3.02
CA PHE A 247 3.09 -2.17 -2.50
C PHE A 247 4.51 -2.16 -1.94
N GLU A 248 4.66 -2.49 -0.66
CA GLU A 248 5.94 -2.66 0.01
C GLU A 248 6.37 -4.12 -0.05
N LEU A 249 7.47 -4.40 -0.73
CA LEU A 249 8.02 -5.74 -0.89
C LEU A 249 9.18 -5.96 0.08
N GLY A 250 9.16 -7.10 0.76
CA GLY A 250 10.19 -7.50 1.73
C GLY A 250 10.57 -8.97 1.63
N GLY A 251 11.86 -9.27 1.85
CA GLY A 251 12.33 -10.64 2.10
C GLY A 251 12.40 -11.58 0.89
N GLN A 252 12.40 -12.90 1.16
CA GLN A 252 12.53 -13.94 0.14
C GLN A 252 11.22 -14.07 -0.66
N ALA A 253 11.36 -14.21 -1.98
CA ALA A 253 10.28 -14.37 -2.98
C ALA A 253 9.54 -13.08 -3.42
N SER A 254 10.06 -11.90 -3.10
CA SER A 254 9.55 -10.63 -3.67
C SER A 254 8.05 -10.42 -3.44
N THR A 255 7.58 -10.79 -2.24
CA THR A 255 6.17 -10.70 -1.84
C THR A 255 5.87 -9.38 -1.15
N VAL A 256 4.62 -8.94 -1.29
CA VAL A 256 4.08 -7.73 -0.66
C VAL A 256 3.87 -8.01 0.83
N GLY A 257 4.63 -7.31 1.68
CA GLY A 257 4.48 -7.32 3.14
C GLY A 257 3.53 -6.24 3.66
N GLY A 258 3.30 -5.19 2.87
CA GLY A 258 2.37 -4.11 3.21
C GLY A 258 1.89 -3.34 1.99
N VAL A 259 0.77 -2.64 2.16
CA VAL A 259 0.20 -1.76 1.13
C VAL A 259 -0.09 -0.40 1.75
N TRP A 260 0.46 0.65 1.15
CA TRP A 260 0.25 2.04 1.53
C TRP A 260 -0.62 2.74 0.50
N VAL A 261 -1.66 3.43 0.95
CA VAL A 261 -2.51 4.23 0.07
C VAL A 261 -2.55 5.67 0.56
N SER A 262 -2.11 6.60 -0.27
CA SER A 262 -2.00 8.03 0.07
C SER A 262 -1.82 8.90 -1.17
N SER A 263 -1.83 10.22 -1.00
CA SER A 263 -1.40 11.18 -2.03
C SER A 263 0.12 11.15 -2.29
N GLN A 264 0.89 10.41 -1.49
CA GLN A 264 2.34 10.23 -1.66
C GLN A 264 2.67 8.75 -1.86
N ALA A 265 3.54 8.47 -2.82
CA ALA A 265 3.95 7.11 -3.15
C ALA A 265 4.86 6.49 -2.09
N GLU A 266 5.78 7.26 -1.51
CA GLU A 266 6.71 6.77 -0.51
C GLU A 266 5.97 6.45 0.80
N VAL A 267 6.22 5.25 1.34
CA VAL A 267 5.70 4.84 2.65
C VAL A 267 6.48 5.59 3.73
N PRO A 268 5.81 6.26 4.69
CA PRO A 268 6.51 6.87 5.82
C PRO A 268 7.34 5.83 6.57
N TYR A 269 8.63 6.13 6.79
CA TYR A 269 9.50 5.28 7.61
C TYR A 269 8.95 5.07 9.03
N GLU A 270 8.26 6.08 9.54
CA GLU A 270 7.65 6.04 10.86
C GLU A 270 6.32 6.82 10.85
N PHE A 271 5.34 6.30 11.58
CA PHE A 271 4.04 6.95 11.75
C PHE A 271 3.89 7.67 13.11
N CYS A 272 4.67 7.28 14.12
CA CYS A 272 4.37 7.61 15.52
C CYS A 272 5.09 8.82 16.12
N GLY A 273 6.14 9.33 15.48
CA GLY A 273 6.85 10.57 15.83
C GLY A 273 8.03 10.38 16.78
#